data_AF-A0A918XEQ8-F1
#
_entry.id   AF-A0A918XEQ8-F1
#
_cell.length_a   1.000
_cell.length_b   1.000
_cell.length_c   1.000
_cell.angle_alpha   90.00
_cell.angle_beta   90.00
_cell.angle_gamma   90.00
#
_symmetry.space_group_name_H-M   'P 1'
#
loop_
_entity.id
_entity.type
_entity.pdbx_description
1 polymer ?
#
loop_
_entity_poly.entity_id
_entity_poly.type
_entity_poly.pdbx_seq_one_letter_code
_entity_poly.pdbx_strand_id
1 'polypeptide(L)' 'MDDAKERLDLTALHEFLEHWRWIAISSQDPEAHRHMIDVADRLERGENVPATPWSEAKKQMGL' A
#
# COMPACT_ATOMS: atom_id res chain seq x y z
N MET A 1 18.09 -23.47 0.76
CA MET A 1 17.57 -22.10 0.61
C MET A 1 17.84 -21.25 1.86
N ASP A 2 18.11 -21.87 3.01
CA ASP A 2 18.37 -21.14 4.26
C ASP A 2 19.80 -20.57 4.36
N ASP A 3 20.83 -21.26 3.85
CA ASP A 3 22.23 -20.79 3.88
C ASP A 3 22.49 -19.43 3.20
N ALA A 4 21.70 -19.07 2.18
CA ALA A 4 21.85 -17.80 1.48
C ALA A 4 21.23 -16.62 2.26
N LYS A 5 20.20 -16.88 3.07
CA LYS A 5 19.56 -15.89 3.94
C LYS A 5 20.39 -15.58 5.18
N GLU A 6 21.16 -16.55 5.68
CA GLU A 6 22.04 -16.35 6.83
C GLU A 6 23.34 -15.61 6.48
N ARG A 7 23.76 -15.64 5.20
CA ARG A 7 25.05 -15.11 4.75
C ARG A 7 24.97 -13.81 3.96
N LEU A 8 23.81 -13.47 3.40
CA LEU A 8 23.58 -12.20 2.72
C LEU A 8 22.44 -11.46 3.43
N ASP A 9 22.71 -10.24 3.89
CA ASP A 9 21.64 -9.33 4.31
C ASP A 9 20.83 -8.93 3.07
N LEU A 10 19.66 -9.54 2.93
CA LEU A 10 18.72 -9.30 1.84
C LEU A 10 17.62 -8.30 2.23
N THR A 11 17.73 -7.65 3.38
CA THR A 11 16.69 -6.74 3.90
C THR A 11 16.35 -5.66 2.88
N ALA A 12 17.37 -5.00 2.33
CA ALA A 12 17.17 -3.96 1.32
C ALA A 12 16.49 -4.47 0.03
N LEU A 13 16.83 -5.69 -0.41
CA LEU A 13 16.18 -6.31 -1.57
C LEU A 13 14.71 -6.62 -1.27
N HIS A 14 14.42 -7.12 -0.07
CA HIS A 14 13.06 -7.43 0.34
C HIS A 14 12.19 -6.16 0.46
N GLU A 15 12.71 -5.10 1.07
CA GLU A 15 12.03 -3.79 1.13
C GLU A 15 11.75 -3.23 -0.26
N PHE A 16 12.72 -3.33 -1.18
CA PHE A 16 12.54 -2.92 -2.56
C PHE A 16 11.40 -3.70 -3.25
N LEU A 17 11.39 -5.03 -3.12
CA LEU A 17 10.36 -5.86 -3.74
C LEU A 17 8.97 -5.62 -3.15
N GLU A 18 8.87 -5.50 -1.83
CA GLU A 18 7.59 -5.22 -1.17
C GLU A 18 7.05 -3.84 -1.56
N HIS A 19 7.90 -2.81 -1.63
CA HIS A 19 7.48 -1.49 -2.10
C HIS A 19 6.87 -1.54 -3.50
N TRP A 20 7.55 -2.19 -4.46
CA TRP A 20 7.05 -2.31 -5.83
C TRP A 20 5.81 -3.19 -5.95
N ARG A 21 5.69 -4.22 -5.10
CA ARG A 21 4.50 -5.05 -5.02
C ARG A 21 3.28 -4.21 -4.61
N TRP A 22 3.41 -3.36 -3.59
CA TRP A 22 2.31 -2.49 -3.17
C TRP A 22 1.91 -1.49 -4.26
N ILE A 23 2.89 -0.88 -4.94
CA ILE A 23 2.61 0.00 -6.10
C ILE A 23 1.83 -0.77 -7.15
N ALA A 24 2.32 -1.93 -7.57
CA ALA A 24 1.70 -2.74 -8.60
C ALA A 24 0.26 -3.14 -8.25
N ILE A 25 -0.01 -3.52 -6.99
CA ILE A 25 -1.37 -3.83 -6.50
C ILE A 25 -2.25 -2.58 -6.54
N SER A 26 -1.75 -1.45 -6.04
CA SER A 26 -2.50 -0.19 -5.98
C SER A 26 -2.82 0.41 -7.35
N SER A 27 -2.09 0.02 -8.40
CA SER A 27 -2.25 0.52 -9.77
C SER A 27 -3.06 -0.41 -10.67
N GLN A 28 -3.59 -1.54 -10.17
CA GLN A 28 -4.35 -2.49 -11.00
C GLN A 28 -5.66 -1.91 -11.53
N ASP A 29 -6.31 -1.04 -10.75
CA ASP A 29 -7.50 -0.28 -11.15
C ASP A 29 -7.10 1.19 -11.37
N PRO A 30 -7.08 1.67 -12.63
CA PRO A 30 -6.66 3.03 -12.95
C PRO A 30 -7.53 4.12 -12.31
N GLU A 31 -8.82 3.87 -12.09
CA GLU A 31 -9.72 4.85 -11.47
C GLU A 31 -9.50 4.91 -9.97
N ALA A 32 -9.47 3.74 -9.31
CA ALA A 32 -9.17 3.66 -7.89
C ALA A 32 -7.77 4.24 -7.57
N HIS A 33 -6.78 3.98 -8.44
CA HIS A 33 -5.43 4.52 -8.29
C HIS A 33 -5.42 6.06 -8.37
N ARG A 34 -6.08 6.65 -9.37
CA ARG A 34 -6.19 8.12 -9.48
C ARG A 34 -6.88 8.72 -8.26
N HIS A 35 -7.95 8.09 -7.78
CA HIS A 35 -8.65 8.54 -6.58
C HIS A 35 -7.75 8.48 -5.33
N MET A 36 -6.97 7.40 -5.18
CA MET A 36 -6.01 7.26 -4.09
C MET A 36 -4.96 8.37 -4.11
N ILE A 37 -4.41 8.72 -5.28
CA ILE A 37 -3.42 9.80 -5.41
C ILE A 37 -4.03 11.17 -5.07
N ASP A 38 -5.25 11.47 -5.52
CA ASP A 38 -5.97 12.70 -5.16
C ASP A 38 -6.19 12.81 -3.64
N VAL A 39 -6.62 11.72 -3.01
CA VAL A 39 -6.78 11.66 -1.55
C VAL A 39 -5.46 11.91 -0.82
N ALA A 40 -4.36 11.31 -1.28
CA ALA A 40 -3.04 11.49 -0.68
C ALA A 40 -2.58 12.96 -0.77
N ASP A 41 -2.71 13.59 -1.93
CA ASP A 41 -2.37 15.01 -2.15
C ASP A 41 -3.20 15.95 -1.25
N ARG A 42 -4.50 15.66 -1.10
CA ARG A 42 -5.38 16.41 -0.18
C ARG A 42 -4.95 16.27 1.29
N LEU A 43 -4.58 15.06 1.71
CA LEU A 43 -4.07 14.81 3.07
C LEU A 43 -2.73 15.52 3.31
N GLU A 44 -1.82 15.54 2.34
CA GLU A 44 -0.55 16.28 2.43
C GLU A 44 -0.76 17.78 2.59
N ARG A 45 -1.81 18.34 1.95
CA ARG A 45 -2.24 19.73 2.15
C ARG A 45 -2.94 19.99 3.49
N GLY A 46 -3.17 18.96 4.30
CA GLY A 46 -3.88 19.06 5.58
C GLY A 46 -5.39 19.23 5.43
N GLU A 47 -5.95 18.91 4.27
CA GLU A 47 -7.40 18.91 4.08
C GLU A 47 -8.07 17.79 4.89
N ASN A 48 -9.31 18.04 5.32
CA ASN A 48 -10.11 16.96 5.90
C ASN A 48 -10.62 16.05 4.78
N VAL A 49 -10.08 14.83 4.72
CA VAL A 49 -10.59 13.76 3.86
C VAL A 49 -11.47 12.83 4.70
N PRO A 50 -12.78 12.71 4.40
CA PRO A 50 -13.65 11.77 5.10
C PRO A 50 -13.11 10.34 4.97
N ALA A 51 -12.85 9.70 6.11
CA ALA A 51 -12.39 8.32 6.17
C ALA A 51 -13.39 7.47 6.92
N THR A 52 -13.67 6.28 6.38
CA THR A 52 -14.49 5.28 7.06
C THR A 52 -13.62 4.49 8.04
N PRO A 53 -14.08 4.21 9.27
CA PRO A 53 -13.36 3.33 10.18
C PRO A 53 -13.05 1.97 9.52
N TRP A 54 -11.83 1.46 9.71
CA TRP A 54 -11.40 0.21 9.09
C TRP A 54 -12.31 -0.97 9.43
N SER A 55 -12.84 -1.03 10.67
CA SER A 55 -13.80 -2.05 11.09
C SER A 55 -15.07 -2.08 10.24
N GLU A 56 -15.55 -0.93 9.81
CA GLU A 56 -16.76 -0.80 9.00
C GLU A 56 -16.46 -1.11 7.53
N ALA A 57 -15.37 -0.58 6.98
CA ALA A 57 -14.93 -0.90 5.62
C ALA A 57 -14.68 -2.41 5.44
N LYS A 58 -14.03 -3.04 6.42
CA LYS A 58 -13.76 -4.48 6.42
C LYS A 58 -15.06 -5.30 6.37
N LYS A 59 -16.07 -4.91 7.14
CA LYS A 59 -17.41 -5.53 7.12
C LYS A 59 -18.09 -5.42 5.75
N GLN A 60 -17.97 -4.26 5.07
CA GLN A 60 -18.53 -4.06 3.73
C GLN A 60 -17.83 -4.94 2.66
N MET A 61 -16.54 -5.22 2.85
CA MET A 61 -15.75 -6.09 1.97
C MET A 61 -15.89 -7.59 2.28
N GLY A 62 -16.61 -7.97 3.35
CA GLY A 62 -16.77 -9.36 3.76
C GLY A 62 -15.52 -10.01 4.35
N LEU A 63 -14.58 -9.21 4.86
CA LEU A 63 -13.31 -9.64 5.45
C LEU A 63 -13.38 -9.77 6.98
#